data_AF-A0A3R9Y6U2-F1
#
_entry.id   AF-A0A3R9Y6U2-F1
#
_cell.length_a   1.000
_cell.length_b   1.000
_cell.length_c   1.000
_cell.angle_alpha   90.00
_cell.angle_beta   90.00
_cell.angle_gamma   90.00
#
_symmetry.space_group_name_H-M   'P 1'
#
loop_
_entity.id
_entity.type
_entity.pdbx_description
1 polymer ?
#
loop_
_entity_poly.entity_id
_entity_poly.type
_entity_poly.pdbx_seq_one_letter_code
_entity_poly.pdbx_strand_id
1 'polypeptide(L)'
;MRKARTLSRASPLPLAITALALALFLMTVPARSAEGYETAGGFAVYLGVMPAALVKGHPGSGGQGAMHGGTRGGEHEQHVVVAIFNAASGERVEDARVVVTVSGLGHVGHRRIALEPMAVAGTVTYGAFVDLPGRDRFQLEVDIDVPGRADTVRVVFPNEHIK
;
A
#
# COMPACT_ATOMS: atom_id res chain seq x y z
N MET A 1 -15.15 41.05 -76.67
CA MET A 1 -13.77 40.56 -76.38
C MET A 1 -13.41 40.89 -74.93
N ARG A 2 -12.66 39.98 -74.28
CA ARG A 2 -11.93 40.08 -72.99
C ARG A 2 -12.60 39.53 -71.72
N LYS A 3 -12.20 38.28 -71.47
CA LYS A 3 -11.74 37.63 -70.23
C LYS A 3 -12.75 37.40 -69.09
N ALA A 4 -13.19 36.14 -69.03
CA ALA A 4 -13.67 35.47 -67.83
C ALA A 4 -12.66 35.60 -66.68
N ARG A 5 -13.15 36.04 -65.51
CA ARG A 5 -12.43 35.92 -64.24
C ARG A 5 -13.04 34.76 -63.47
N THR A 6 -12.26 33.70 -63.36
CA THR A 6 -12.53 32.53 -62.52
C THR A 6 -12.49 32.98 -61.06
N LEU A 7 -13.64 32.95 -60.37
CA LEU A 7 -13.71 33.13 -58.92
C LEU A 7 -13.48 31.77 -58.26
N SER A 8 -12.40 31.68 -57.47
CA SER A 8 -12.05 30.53 -56.65
C SER A 8 -13.13 30.29 -55.59
N ARG A 9 -13.73 29.09 -55.58
CA ARG A 9 -14.57 28.60 -54.48
C ARG A 9 -13.64 28.11 -53.38
N ALA A 10 -13.52 28.85 -52.29
CA ALA A 10 -12.95 28.34 -51.05
C ALA A 10 -13.96 27.37 -50.42
N SER A 11 -13.60 26.10 -50.32
CA SER A 11 -14.33 25.07 -49.58
C SER A 11 -14.03 25.18 -48.08
N PRO A 12 -15.02 25.42 -47.20
CA PRO A 12 -14.84 25.18 -45.79
C PRO A 12 -15.30 23.75 -45.50
N LEU A 13 -14.41 22.91 -44.96
CA LEU A 13 -14.67 21.89 -43.92
C LEU A 13 -13.41 20.99 -43.82
N PRO A 14 -13.03 20.46 -42.64
CA PRO A 14 -13.87 20.29 -41.45
C PRO A 14 -13.19 20.75 -40.14
N LEU A 15 -13.78 21.72 -39.45
CA LEU A 15 -13.44 22.01 -38.04
C LEU A 15 -13.92 20.91 -37.06
N ALA A 16 -14.51 19.82 -37.56
CA ALA A 16 -15.14 18.79 -36.76
C ALA A 16 -14.18 17.69 -36.25
N ILE A 17 -12.97 17.58 -36.79
CA ILE A 17 -12.05 16.48 -36.42
C ILE A 17 -11.17 16.85 -35.22
N THR A 18 -10.94 18.15 -34.95
CA THR A 18 -10.09 18.58 -33.83
C THR A 18 -10.75 18.48 -32.46
N ALA A 19 -12.09 18.40 -32.39
CA ALA A 19 -12.82 18.35 -31.11
C ALA A 19 -12.82 16.96 -30.45
N LEU A 20 -12.63 15.88 -31.21
CA LEU A 20 -12.67 14.52 -30.67
C LEU A 20 -11.33 14.06 -30.06
N ALA A 21 -10.21 14.66 -30.46
CA ALA A 21 -8.89 14.32 -29.90
C ALA A 21 -8.63 14.92 -28.52
N LEU A 22 -9.35 15.99 -28.14
CA LEU A 22 -9.20 16.64 -26.83
C LEU A 22 -10.08 16.01 -25.74
N ALA A 23 -11.13 15.27 -26.12
CA ALA A 23 -12.02 14.60 -25.18
C ALA A 23 -11.45 13.26 -24.63
N LEU A 24 -10.45 12.67 -25.30
CA LEU A 24 -9.83 11.42 -24.86
C LEU A 24 -8.61 11.60 -23.95
N PHE A 25 -8.21 12.83 -23.65
CA PHE A 25 -7.01 13.11 -22.83
C PHE A 25 -7.31 13.45 -21.37
N LEU A 26 -8.58 13.47 -20.93
CA LEU A 26 -8.91 13.74 -19.53
C LEU A 26 -9.27 12.45 -18.79
N MET A 27 -8.39 12.11 -17.84
CA MET A 27 -8.61 11.28 -16.66
C MET A 27 -8.23 9.79 -16.72
N THR A 28 -7.04 9.45 -17.21
CA THR A 28 -6.30 8.35 -16.56
C THR A 28 -5.57 8.92 -15.34
N VAL A 29 -6.30 9.15 -14.25
CA VAL A 29 -5.66 9.31 -12.95
C VAL A 29 -5.08 7.94 -12.61
N PRO A 30 -3.76 7.77 -12.40
CA PRO A 30 -3.27 6.50 -11.90
C PRO A 30 -3.99 6.26 -10.58
N ALA A 31 -4.66 5.11 -10.44
CA ALA A 31 -5.17 4.68 -9.16
C ALA A 31 -3.95 4.56 -8.24
N ARG A 32 -3.71 5.58 -7.41
CA ARG A 32 -2.77 5.47 -6.33
C ARG A 32 -3.38 4.43 -5.41
N SER A 33 -2.72 3.28 -5.21
CA SER A 33 -3.15 2.39 -4.15
C SER A 33 -3.25 3.24 -2.89
N ALA A 34 -4.37 3.12 -2.19
CA ALA A 34 -4.52 3.84 -0.93
C ALA A 34 -3.30 3.45 -0.09
N GLU A 35 -2.57 4.42 0.44
CA GLU A 35 -1.33 4.14 1.15
C GLU A 35 -1.62 3.11 2.25
N GLY A 36 -0.95 1.96 2.17
CA GLY A 36 -1.21 0.84 3.06
C GLY A 36 -2.41 -0.06 2.70
N TYR A 37 -2.89 -0.10 1.46
CA TYR A 37 -3.89 -1.08 0.99
C TYR A 37 -3.47 -1.71 -0.33
N GLU A 38 -3.54 -3.03 -0.40
CA GLU A 38 -3.27 -3.80 -1.62
C GLU A 38 -4.13 -5.07 -1.65
N THR A 39 -4.33 -5.62 -2.86
CA THR A 39 -5.02 -6.90 -3.06
C THR A 39 -4.15 -7.89 -3.81
N ALA A 40 -4.03 -9.12 -3.34
CA ALA A 40 -3.36 -10.19 -4.06
C ALA A 40 -3.89 -11.56 -3.62
N GLY A 41 -3.91 -12.53 -4.54
CA GLY A 41 -4.25 -13.91 -4.21
C GLY A 41 -5.61 -14.08 -3.52
N GLY A 42 -6.60 -13.22 -3.79
CA GLY A 42 -7.91 -13.26 -3.12
C GLY A 42 -7.92 -12.66 -1.71
N PHE A 43 -6.86 -11.98 -1.29
CA PHE A 43 -6.82 -11.20 -0.06
C PHE A 43 -6.91 -9.71 -0.33
N ALA A 44 -7.55 -9.00 0.59
CA ALA A 44 -7.47 -7.56 0.76
C ALA A 44 -6.62 -7.28 2.01
N VAL A 45 -5.49 -6.59 1.85
CA VAL A 45 -4.46 -6.46 2.88
C VAL A 45 -4.25 -5.00 3.20
N TYR A 46 -4.36 -4.68 4.48
CA TYR A 46 -4.15 -3.34 5.02
C TYR A 46 -2.88 -3.32 5.86
N LEU A 47 -1.97 -2.40 5.56
CA LEU A 47 -0.72 -2.16 6.25
C LEU A 47 -0.78 -0.80 6.96
N GLY A 48 -0.56 -0.80 8.27
CA GLY A 48 -0.32 0.40 9.06
C GLY A 48 1.12 0.45 9.57
N VAL A 49 1.72 1.63 9.55
CA VAL A 49 3.03 1.89 10.17
C VAL A 49 2.89 3.13 11.05
N MET A 50 3.27 3.01 12.32
CA MET A 50 3.16 4.10 13.29
C MET A 50 4.31 4.09 14.30
N PRO A 51 4.71 5.24 14.87
CA PRO A 51 5.75 5.26 15.90
C PRO A 51 5.39 4.38 17.09
N ALA A 52 6.33 3.55 17.54
CA ALA A 52 6.11 2.66 18.68
C ALA A 52 5.73 3.44 19.96
N ALA A 53 6.23 4.67 20.11
CA ALA A 53 5.89 5.57 21.20
C ALA A 53 4.38 5.87 21.31
N LEU A 54 3.65 5.94 20.19
CA LEU A 54 2.20 6.18 20.21
C LEU A 54 1.42 4.98 20.75
N VAL A 55 1.88 3.76 20.45
CA VAL A 55 1.23 2.52 20.90
C VAL A 55 1.55 2.26 22.38
N LYS A 56 2.81 2.51 22.77
CA LYS A 56 3.31 2.26 24.12
C LYS A 56 2.78 3.27 25.15
N GLY A 57 2.56 4.52 24.75
CA GLY A 57 2.09 5.58 25.64
C GLY A 57 0.56 5.68 25.79
N HIS A 58 -0.23 4.89 25.06
CA HIS A 58 -1.68 5.06 25.00
C HIS A 58 -2.43 4.30 26.12
N PRO A 59 -3.18 4.99 27.01
CA PRO A 59 -4.07 4.34 27.96
C PRO A 59 -5.17 3.59 27.20
N GLY A 60 -5.26 2.27 27.38
CA GLY A 60 -6.17 1.41 26.62
C GLY A 60 -5.49 0.55 25.55
N SER A 61 -4.17 0.69 25.35
CA SER A 61 -3.39 -0.21 24.48
C SER A 61 -3.30 -1.66 24.98
N GLY A 62 -3.91 -1.98 26.14
CA GLY A 62 -4.21 -3.33 26.64
C GLY A 62 -3.29 -4.44 26.11
N GLY A 63 -2.21 -4.74 26.81
CA GLY A 63 -1.27 -5.79 26.41
C GLY A 63 -0.32 -5.41 25.26
N GLN A 64 -0.75 -4.65 24.26
CA GLN A 64 0.05 -4.36 23.04
C GLN A 64 1.39 -3.67 23.33
N GLY A 65 1.47 -2.82 24.35
CA GLY A 65 2.73 -2.19 24.77
C GLY A 65 3.79 -3.17 25.31
N ALA A 66 3.38 -4.37 25.74
CA ALA A 66 4.23 -5.45 26.22
C ALA A 66 4.34 -6.64 25.25
N MET A 67 3.57 -6.64 24.16
CA MET A 67 3.59 -7.67 23.12
C MET A 67 4.90 -7.58 22.30
N HIS A 68 5.34 -8.71 21.74
CA HIS A 68 6.61 -8.83 20.97
C HIS A 68 7.91 -8.70 21.77
N GLY A 69 7.90 -9.02 23.07
CA GLY A 69 9.10 -8.99 23.92
C GLY A 69 9.43 -7.61 24.53
N GLY A 70 8.52 -6.65 24.42
CA GLY A 70 8.60 -5.36 25.11
C GLY A 70 9.58 -4.34 24.52
N THR A 71 9.73 -3.22 25.24
CA THR A 71 10.32 -1.95 24.80
C THR A 71 11.81 -2.00 24.42
N ARG A 72 12.13 -1.69 23.16
CA ARG A 72 13.37 -0.99 22.80
C ARG A 72 13.02 0.44 22.40
N GLY A 73 12.96 1.36 23.37
CA GLY A 73 12.60 2.76 23.12
C GLY A 73 13.65 3.47 22.25
N GLY A 74 13.41 3.51 20.94
CA GLY A 74 14.23 4.24 19.98
C GLY A 74 13.38 5.12 19.08
N GLU A 75 13.93 6.26 18.63
CA GLU A 75 13.26 7.23 17.74
C GLU A 75 12.80 6.61 16.41
N HIS A 76 13.47 5.54 15.98
CA HIS A 76 13.25 4.83 14.72
C HIS A 76 12.42 3.55 14.87
N GLU A 77 11.99 3.20 16.08
CA GLU A 77 11.17 2.02 16.31
C GLU A 77 9.72 2.30 15.89
N GLN A 78 9.24 1.56 14.89
CA GLN A 78 7.88 1.61 14.38
C GLN A 78 7.11 0.36 14.77
N HIS A 79 5.81 0.48 14.98
CA HIS A 79 4.87 -0.62 15.03
C HIS A 79 4.27 -0.82 13.64
N VAL A 80 4.57 -1.96 13.04
CA VAL A 80 3.94 -2.40 11.78
C VAL A 80 2.75 -3.28 12.14
N VAL A 81 1.60 -2.99 11.55
CA VAL A 81 0.37 -3.77 11.72
C VAL A 81 -0.18 -4.17 10.35
N VAL A 82 -0.65 -5.41 10.23
CA VAL A 82 -1.20 -6.00 9.00
C VAL A 82 -2.55 -6.63 9.30
N ALA A 83 -3.57 -6.15 8.61
CA ALA A 83 -4.94 -6.67 8.68
C ALA A 83 -5.26 -7.36 7.34
N ILE A 84 -5.63 -8.64 7.40
CA ILE A 84 -5.86 -9.48 6.21
C ILE A 84 -7.32 -9.86 6.14
N PHE A 85 -7.96 -9.65 5.00
CA PHE A 85 -9.34 -10.04 4.75
C PHE A 85 -9.43 -10.95 3.53
N ASN A 86 -10.38 -11.87 3.55
CA ASN A 86 -10.84 -12.53 2.34
C ASN A 86 -11.49 -11.45 1.44
N ALA A 87 -10.99 -11.28 0.22
CA ALA A 87 -11.45 -10.20 -0.67
C ALA A 87 -12.89 -10.41 -1.17
N ALA A 88 -13.39 -11.65 -1.19
CA ALA A 88 -14.74 -11.96 -1.65
C ALA A 88 -15.78 -11.85 -0.54
N SER A 89 -15.50 -12.41 0.65
CA SER A 89 -16.45 -12.36 1.78
C SER A 89 -16.29 -11.13 2.67
N GLY A 90 -15.13 -10.48 2.65
CA GLY A 90 -14.78 -9.40 3.58
C GLY A 90 -14.47 -9.89 5.00
N GLU A 91 -14.44 -11.20 5.24
CA GLU A 91 -14.14 -11.78 6.55
C GLU A 91 -12.65 -11.63 6.89
N ARG A 92 -12.35 -11.48 8.19
CA ARG A 92 -10.98 -11.47 8.68
C ARG A 92 -10.34 -12.84 8.48
N VAL A 93 -9.10 -12.87 7.98
CA VAL A 93 -8.23 -14.05 8.04
C VAL A 93 -7.47 -14.00 9.35
N GLU A 94 -7.79 -14.90 10.28
CA GLU A 94 -7.32 -14.86 11.68
C GLU A 94 -6.25 -15.93 12.01
N ASP A 95 -6.05 -16.91 11.13
CA ASP A 95 -5.18 -18.08 11.32
C ASP A 95 -3.92 -18.07 10.44
N ALA A 96 -3.60 -16.94 9.82
CA ALA A 96 -2.41 -16.79 8.98
C ALA A 96 -1.10 -16.73 9.79
N ARG A 97 -0.04 -17.28 9.20
CA ARG A 97 1.34 -16.92 9.52
C ARG A 97 1.77 -15.78 8.61
N VAL A 98 2.20 -14.68 9.22
CA VAL A 98 2.53 -13.46 8.48
C VAL A 98 3.98 -13.07 8.74
N VAL A 99 4.70 -12.77 7.67
CA VAL A 99 6.09 -12.33 7.75
C VAL A 99 6.25 -11.06 6.92
N VAL A 100 6.86 -10.03 7.53
CA VAL A 100 7.25 -8.82 6.81
C VAL A 100 8.74 -8.83 6.52
N THR A 101 9.10 -8.48 5.28
CA THR A 101 10.48 -8.21 4.87
C THR A 101 10.61 -6.71 4.62
N VAL A 102 11.47 -6.06 5.38
CA VAL A 102 11.79 -4.63 5.27
C VAL A 102 13.05 -4.47 4.44
N SER A 103 12.99 -3.70 3.35
CA SER A 103 14.14 -3.42 2.49
C SER A 103 14.27 -1.91 2.26
N GLY A 104 15.42 -1.31 2.59
CA GLY A 104 15.70 0.10 2.30
C GLY A 104 16.04 0.31 0.82
N LEU A 105 15.39 1.27 0.16
CA LEU A 105 15.61 1.55 -1.27
C LEU A 105 16.94 2.30 -1.46
N GLY A 106 18.04 1.55 -1.53
CA GLY A 106 19.41 2.08 -1.65
C GLY A 106 20.41 1.46 -0.67
N HIS A 107 19.94 0.55 0.20
CA HIS A 107 20.77 -0.13 1.19
C HIS A 107 20.90 -1.63 0.90
N VAL A 108 22.08 -2.19 1.16
CA VAL A 108 22.36 -3.62 1.05
C VAL A 108 21.92 -4.29 2.36
N GLY A 109 20.62 -4.42 2.56
CA GLY A 109 20.07 -5.05 3.76
C GLY A 109 18.56 -5.22 3.68
N HIS A 110 18.10 -6.44 3.93
CA HIS A 110 16.69 -6.72 4.17
C HIS A 110 16.54 -7.46 5.51
N ARG A 111 15.50 -7.10 6.27
CA ARG A 111 15.20 -7.75 7.55
C ARG A 111 13.85 -8.43 7.47
N ARG A 112 13.83 -9.73 7.74
CA ARG A 112 12.62 -10.56 7.76
C ARG A 112 12.15 -10.74 9.20
N ILE A 113 10.88 -10.45 9.47
CA ILE A 113 10.31 -10.36 10.83
C ILE A 113 8.95 -11.06 10.81
N ALA A 114 8.78 -12.07 11.65
CA ALA A 114 7.47 -12.69 11.85
C ALA A 114 6.57 -11.74 12.62
N LEU A 115 5.35 -11.55 12.14
CA LEU A 115 4.32 -10.77 12.85
C LEU A 115 3.53 -11.71 13.76
N GLU A 116 3.29 -11.28 14.99
CA GLU A 116 2.50 -12.04 15.94
C GLU A 116 1.03 -11.57 15.87
N PRO A 117 0.05 -12.48 16.10
CA PRO A 117 -1.35 -12.11 16.16
C PRO A 117 -1.64 -11.24 17.40
N MET A 118 -2.49 -10.24 17.21
CA MET A 118 -2.93 -9.29 18.22
C MET A 118 -4.43 -9.03 18.07
N ALA A 119 -5.11 -8.79 19.18
CA ALA A 119 -6.51 -8.39 19.17
C ALA A 119 -6.63 -6.87 19.00
N VAL A 120 -7.25 -6.42 17.92
CA VAL A 120 -7.62 -5.02 17.70
C VAL A 120 -9.11 -4.98 17.39
N ALA A 121 -9.88 -4.21 18.17
CA ALA A 121 -11.34 -4.11 18.04
C ALA A 121 -12.08 -5.48 18.01
N GLY A 122 -11.57 -6.48 18.75
CA GLY A 122 -12.18 -7.80 18.85
C GLY A 122 -11.89 -8.77 17.70
N THR A 123 -10.97 -8.42 16.79
CA THR A 123 -10.55 -9.28 15.67
C THR A 123 -9.02 -9.37 15.60
N VAL A 124 -8.50 -10.40 14.93
CA VAL A 124 -7.05 -10.60 14.79
C VAL A 124 -6.46 -9.61 13.78
N THR A 125 -5.35 -8.99 14.17
CA THR A 125 -4.43 -8.20 13.34
C THR A 125 -3.01 -8.68 13.66
N TYR A 126 -2.11 -8.70 12.70
CA TYR A 126 -0.74 -9.17 12.90
C TYR A 126 0.20 -7.99 13.07
N GLY A 127 1.12 -8.02 14.04
CA GLY A 127 2.06 -6.92 14.23
C GLY A 127 3.43 -7.31 14.76
N ALA A 128 4.36 -6.38 14.65
CA ALA A 128 5.66 -6.41 15.31
C ALA A 128 6.26 -5.01 15.38
N PHE A 129 7.16 -4.81 16.35
CA PHE A 129 8.04 -3.66 16.36
C PHE A 129 9.22 -3.88 15.41
N VAL A 130 9.53 -2.88 14.59
CA VAL A 130 10.61 -2.89 13.62
C VAL A 130 11.41 -1.59 13.72
N ASP A 131 12.72 -1.66 13.54
CA ASP A 131 13.55 -0.46 13.43
C ASP A 131 13.62 -0.02 11.96
N LEU A 132 13.12 1.18 11.66
CA LEU A 132 13.26 1.84 10.35
C LEU A 132 14.20 3.03 10.50
N PRO A 133 15.52 2.85 10.38
CA PRO A 133 16.48 3.93 10.66
C PRO A 133 16.47 5.01 9.58
N GLY A 134 16.53 6.28 10.02
CA GLY A 134 16.74 7.43 9.16
C GLY A 134 15.56 7.80 8.25
N ARG A 135 15.71 8.92 7.55
CA ARG A 135 14.73 9.39 6.57
C ARG A 135 14.94 8.69 5.24
N ASP A 136 14.19 7.63 4.98
CA ASP A 136 14.39 6.81 3.78
C ASP A 136 13.08 6.21 3.27
N ARG A 137 13.14 5.67 2.06
CA ARG A 137 12.07 4.91 1.43
C ARG A 137 12.31 3.43 1.67
N PHE A 138 11.32 2.76 2.22
CA PHE A 138 11.33 1.34 2.47
C PHE A 138 10.33 0.63 1.57
N GLN A 139 10.65 -0.61 1.22
CA GLN A 139 9.70 -1.56 0.68
C GLN A 139 9.36 -2.56 1.78
N LEU A 140 8.07 -2.72 2.06
CA LEU A 140 7.54 -3.68 3.01
C LEU A 140 6.86 -4.79 2.22
N GLU A 141 7.53 -5.94 2.13
CA GLU A 141 6.97 -7.14 1.51
C GLU A 141 6.34 -8.02 2.59
N VAL A 142 5.05 -8.32 2.44
CA VAL A 142 4.27 -9.13 3.36
C VAL A 142 3.99 -10.48 2.71
N ASP A 143 4.55 -11.53 3.30
CA ASP A 143 4.25 -12.92 2.97
C ASP A 143 3.16 -13.45 3.91
N ILE A 144 2.11 -14.04 3.32
CA ILE A 144 0.91 -14.53 3.99
C ILE A 144 0.76 -16.02 3.69
N ASP A 145 0.90 -16.85 4.71
CA ASP A 145 0.71 -18.30 4.66
C ASP A 145 -0.51 -18.67 5.50
N VAL A 146 -1.55 -19.19 4.83
CA VAL A 146 -2.80 -19.64 5.47
C VAL A 146 -2.86 -21.16 5.45
N PRO A 147 -3.07 -21.82 6.61
CA PRO A 147 -3.20 -23.27 6.67
C PRO A 147 -4.21 -23.82 5.65
N GLY A 148 -3.82 -24.86 4.91
CA GLY A 148 -4.67 -25.50 3.90
C GLY A 148 -4.65 -24.83 2.52
N ARG A 149 -3.98 -23.68 2.37
CA ARG A 149 -3.65 -23.10 1.06
C ARG A 149 -2.30 -23.64 0.57
N ALA A 150 -2.19 -23.88 -0.74
CA ALA A 150 -0.95 -24.40 -1.35
C ALA A 150 0.15 -23.34 -1.46
N ASP A 151 -0.23 -22.09 -1.77
CA ASP A 151 0.71 -21.02 -2.08
C ASP A 151 0.69 -19.91 -1.04
N THR A 152 1.88 -19.45 -0.66
CA THR A 152 2.08 -18.20 0.07
C THR A 152 1.70 -17.03 -0.83
N VAL A 153 0.87 -16.12 -0.32
CA VAL A 153 0.54 -14.88 -1.02
C VAL A 153 1.50 -13.79 -0.60
N ARG A 154 2.06 -13.09 -1.57
CA ARG A 154 2.96 -11.96 -1.36
C ARG A 154 2.31 -10.65 -1.76
N VAL A 155 2.47 -9.65 -0.91
CA VAL A 155 1.99 -8.28 -1.14
C VAL A 155 3.12 -7.30 -0.88
N VAL A 156 3.28 -6.29 -1.73
CA VAL A 156 4.37 -5.31 -1.61
C VAL A 156 3.78 -3.93 -1.39
N PHE A 157 4.24 -3.26 -0.34
CA PHE A 157 3.86 -1.89 -0.03
C PHE A 157 5.09 -0.96 -0.14
N PRO A 158 5.02 0.11 -0.93
CA PRO A 158 5.97 1.21 -0.78
C PRO A 158 5.68 1.96 0.52
N ASN A 159 6.72 2.36 1.25
CA ASN A 159 6.61 3.12 2.47
C ASN A 159 7.66 4.23 2.51
N GLU A 160 7.28 5.44 2.92
CA GLU A 160 8.22 6.53 3.17
C GLU A 160 8.33 6.76 4.69
N HIS A 161 9.55 6.67 5.23
CA HIS A 161 9.85 7.03 6.61
C HIS A 161 10.51 8.41 6.62
N ILE A 162 9.79 9.44 7.08
CA ILE A 162 10.21 10.86 6.94
C ILE A 162 10.49 11.51 8.30
N LYS A 163 10.77 10.74 9.35
CA LYS A 163 11.10 11.32 10.67
C LYS A 163 12.61 11.39 10.86
#